data_AF-A0A377M9J2-F1
#
_entry.id   AF-A0A377M9J2-F1
#
_cell.length_a   1.000
_cell.length_b   1.000
_cell.length_c   1.000
_cell.angle_alpha   90.00
_cell.angle_beta   90.00
_cell.angle_gamma   90.00
#
_symmetry.space_group_name_H-M   'P 1'
#
loop_
_entity.id
_entity.type
_entity.pdbx_description
1 polymer ?
#
loop_
_entity_poly.entity_id
_entity_poly.type
_entity_poly.pdbx_seq_one_letter_code
_entity_poly.pdbx_strand_id
1 'polypeptide(L)'
;MIKRNLPLMITLGVFVLGYLYCLTQFPGFASTRVICNILTDNAFLGIIAVGMTFVILSGGIDLSVGSVIAFTGVFLAKAIGFWGISPLVAFPLVLVMGCAFGAFMGLLIDALKIPAFIITLAGMFFLRGVSYLVSEESIPINHPVYDTLSSLAWKIPAGGA
;
A
#
# COMPACT_ATOMS: atom_id res chain seq x y z
N MET A 1 10.12 -21.64 24.90
CA MET A 1 10.42 -20.34 24.26
C MET A 1 10.66 -20.46 22.75
N ILE A 2 11.47 -21.43 22.28
CA ILE A 2 11.74 -21.65 20.83
C ILE A 2 10.47 -21.87 19.99
N LYS A 3 9.52 -22.70 20.43
CA LYS A 3 8.26 -22.95 19.68
C LYS A 3 7.39 -21.70 19.45
N ARG A 4 7.48 -20.67 20.33
CA ARG A 4 6.71 -19.43 20.22
C ARG A 4 7.29 -18.48 19.16
N ASN A 5 8.61 -18.44 19.06
CA ASN A 5 9.31 -17.58 18.09
C ASN A 5 9.60 -18.31 16.77
N LEU A 6 9.16 -19.57 16.65
CA LEU A 6 9.39 -20.41 15.49
C LEU A 6 8.92 -19.77 14.17
N PRO A 7 7.72 -19.13 14.10
CA PRO A 7 7.31 -18.44 12.88
C PRO A 7 8.28 -17.33 12.50
N LEU A 8 8.68 -16.48 13.46
CA LEU A 8 9.64 -15.40 13.22
C LEU A 8 10.99 -15.95 12.74
N MET A 9 11.50 -17.02 13.37
CA MET A 9 12.76 -17.65 12.99
C MET A 9 12.69 -18.22 11.57
N ILE A 10 11.56 -18.82 11.19
CA ILE A 10 11.33 -19.32 9.83
C ILE A 10 11.34 -18.16 8.85
N THR A 11 10.58 -17.09 9.10
CA THR A 11 10.53 -15.93 8.20
C THR A 11 11.91 -15.31 8.01
N LEU A 12 12.67 -15.17 9.11
CA LEU A 12 14.03 -14.62 9.08
C LEU A 12 15.00 -15.55 8.33
N GLY A 13 14.88 -16.86 8.54
CA GLY A 13 15.65 -17.87 7.81
C GLY A 13 15.36 -17.86 6.31
N VAL A 14 14.09 -17.83 5.92
CA VAL A 14 13.67 -17.73 4.51
C VAL A 14 14.20 -16.45 3.87
N PHE A 15 14.11 -15.31 4.56
CA PHE A 15 14.65 -14.04 4.08
C PHE A 15 16.17 -14.10 3.87
N VAL A 16 16.92 -14.57 4.87
CA VAL A 16 18.39 -14.65 4.78
C VAL A 16 18.83 -15.62 3.68
N LEU A 17 18.25 -16.82 3.61
CA LEU A 17 18.60 -17.80 2.58
C LEU A 17 18.24 -17.29 1.17
N GLY A 18 17.08 -16.68 1.01
CA GLY A 18 16.66 -16.07 -0.26
C GLY A 18 17.60 -14.93 -0.67
N TYR A 19 17.97 -14.05 0.27
CA TYR A 19 18.90 -12.95 0.02
C TYR A 19 20.28 -13.47 -0.42
N LEU A 20 20.84 -14.45 0.30
CA LEU A 20 22.12 -15.09 -0.07
C LEU A 20 22.07 -15.74 -1.44
N TYR A 21 20.98 -16.42 -1.77
CA TYR A 21 20.79 -17.01 -3.10
C TYR A 21 20.80 -15.93 -4.20
N CYS A 22 20.03 -14.85 -4.02
CA CYS A 22 20.01 -13.72 -4.96
C CYS A 22 21.38 -13.06 -5.16
N LEU A 23 22.21 -12.97 -4.12
CA LEU A 23 23.59 -12.45 -4.26
C LEU A 23 24.44 -13.27 -5.23
N THR A 24 24.22 -14.59 -5.30
CA THR A 24 24.96 -15.48 -6.21
C THR A 24 24.45 -15.41 -7.65
N GLN A 25 23.16 -15.13 -7.83
CA GLN A 25 22.52 -15.16 -9.16
C GLN A 25 22.55 -13.80 -9.87
N PHE A 26 22.50 -12.69 -9.13
CA PHE A 26 22.35 -11.35 -9.70
C PHE A 26 23.55 -10.45 -9.36
N PRO A 27 24.42 -10.12 -10.33
CA PRO A 27 25.52 -9.18 -10.11
C PRO A 27 24.96 -7.79 -9.80
N GLY A 28 25.36 -7.21 -8.66
CA GLY A 28 24.87 -5.90 -8.20
C GLY A 28 23.58 -5.95 -7.38
N PHE A 29 23.12 -7.12 -6.94
CA PHE A 29 21.95 -7.25 -6.05
C PHE A 29 22.11 -6.45 -4.74
N ALA A 30 23.32 -6.43 -4.17
CA ALA A 30 23.65 -5.62 -2.98
C ALA A 30 24.00 -4.14 -3.30
N SER A 31 23.80 -3.68 -4.53
CA SER A 31 24.08 -2.29 -4.88
C SER A 31 23.14 -1.35 -4.13
N THR A 32 23.63 -0.15 -3.81
CA THR A 32 22.83 0.91 -3.17
C THR A 32 21.57 1.21 -3.97
N ARG A 33 21.64 1.16 -5.30
CA ARG A 33 20.48 1.34 -6.18
C ARG A 33 19.37 0.33 -5.92
N VAL A 34 19.69 -0.97 -5.87
CA VAL A 34 18.67 -2.01 -5.66
C VAL A 34 18.04 -1.89 -4.28
N ILE A 35 18.86 -1.64 -3.25
CA ILE A 35 18.37 -1.46 -1.88
C ILE A 35 17.43 -0.26 -1.79
N CYS A 36 17.83 0.89 -2.34
CA CYS A 36 17.01 2.10 -2.32
C CYS A 36 15.72 1.94 -3.12
N ASN A 37 15.77 1.34 -4.31
CA ASN A 37 14.57 1.07 -5.09
C ASN A 37 13.59 0.17 -4.32
N ILE A 38 14.07 -0.90 -3.66
CA ILE A 38 13.21 -1.76 -2.82
C ILE A 38 12.56 -0.95 -1.69
N LEU A 39 13.30 -0.06 -1.03
CA LEU A 39 12.74 0.77 0.04
C LEU A 39 11.72 1.77 -0.49
N THR A 40 11.97 2.39 -1.65
CA THR A 40 11.07 3.34 -2.30
C THR A 40 9.78 2.64 -2.78
N ASP A 41 9.91 1.49 -3.43
CA ASP A 41 8.77 0.69 -3.91
C ASP A 41 7.89 0.19 -2.76
N ASN A 42 8.47 -0.02 -1.57
CA ASN A 42 7.75 -0.45 -0.37
C ASN A 42 7.46 0.69 0.62
N ALA A 43 7.76 1.95 0.28
CA ALA A 43 7.57 3.08 1.18
C ALA A 43 6.10 3.24 1.60
N PHE A 44 5.17 2.95 0.68
CA PHE A 44 3.73 3.01 0.96
C PHE A 44 3.32 2.02 2.07
N LEU A 45 3.90 0.81 2.11
CA LEU A 45 3.66 -0.17 3.18
C LEU A 45 4.12 0.36 4.54
N GLY A 46 5.23 1.10 4.57
CA GLY A 46 5.71 1.77 5.77
C GLY A 46 4.72 2.81 6.29
N ILE A 47 4.17 3.65 5.41
CA ILE A 47 3.14 4.65 5.76
C ILE A 47 1.89 3.96 6.33
N ILE A 48 1.45 2.87 5.68
CA ILE A 48 0.29 2.09 6.13
C ILE A 48 0.56 1.48 7.50
N ALA A 49 1.75 0.92 7.72
CA ALA A 49 2.11 0.30 8.99
C ALA A 49 1.96 1.31 10.16
N VAL A 50 2.34 2.57 9.96
CA VAL A 50 2.13 3.64 10.95
C VAL A 50 0.63 3.84 11.23
N GLY A 51 -0.21 3.93 10.20
CA GLY A 51 -1.67 4.02 10.36
C GLY A 51 -2.27 2.81 11.10
N MET A 52 -1.82 1.60 10.75
CA MET A 52 -2.27 0.35 11.37
C MET A 52 -1.90 0.26 12.85
N THR A 53 -0.86 0.96 13.31
CA THR A 53 -0.55 1.01 14.76
C THR A 53 -1.73 1.57 15.55
N PHE A 54 -2.41 2.61 15.06
CA PHE A 54 -3.57 3.19 15.73
C PHE A 54 -4.75 2.22 15.80
N VAL A 55 -4.98 1.46 14.72
CA VAL A 55 -6.02 0.42 14.65
C VAL A 55 -5.77 -0.69 15.68
N ILE A 56 -4.52 -1.14 15.80
CA ILE A 56 -4.14 -2.17 16.75
C ILE A 56 -4.22 -1.64 18.18
N LEU A 57 -3.79 -0.41 18.42
CA LEU A 57 -3.89 0.24 19.73
C LEU A 57 -5.34 0.40 20.20
N SER A 58 -6.29 0.61 19.29
CA SER A 58 -7.72 0.61 19.61
C SER A 58 -8.31 -0.80 19.85
N GLY A 59 -7.49 -1.85 19.80
CA GLY A 59 -7.93 -3.25 19.97
C GLY A 59 -8.64 -3.83 18.73
N GLY A 60 -8.51 -3.17 17.58
CA GLY A 60 -9.12 -3.58 16.32
C GLY A 60 -8.15 -4.34 15.41
N ILE A 61 -8.71 -4.87 14.32
CA ILE A 61 -7.96 -5.39 13.16
C ILE A 61 -8.62 -4.79 11.92
N ASP A 62 -7.83 -4.13 11.08
CA ASP A 62 -8.30 -3.65 9.77
C ASP A 62 -7.76 -4.54 8.66
N LEU A 63 -8.67 -5.30 8.06
CA LEU A 63 -8.41 -6.13 6.90
C LEU A 63 -8.60 -5.36 5.59
N SER A 64 -9.40 -4.29 5.59
CA SER A 64 -9.83 -3.58 4.38
C SER A 64 -8.73 -2.76 3.72
N VAL A 65 -7.65 -2.45 4.44
CA VAL A 65 -6.57 -1.54 3.99
C VAL A 65 -5.99 -1.93 2.62
N GLY A 66 -5.80 -3.23 2.35
CA GLY A 66 -5.34 -3.71 1.04
C GLY A 66 -6.30 -3.37 -0.09
N SER A 67 -7.60 -3.52 0.15
CA SER A 67 -8.65 -3.18 -0.82
C SER A 67 -8.83 -1.68 -0.99
N VAL A 68 -8.62 -0.87 0.07
CA VAL A 68 -8.60 0.59 -0.03
C VAL A 68 -7.48 1.05 -0.95
N ILE A 69 -6.27 0.48 -0.82
CA ILE A 69 -5.13 0.83 -1.68
C ILE A 69 -5.42 0.45 -3.13
N ALA A 70 -5.92 -0.76 -3.36
CA ALA A 70 -6.26 -1.22 -4.71
C ALA A 70 -7.32 -0.34 -5.36
N PHE A 71 -8.40 -0.04 -4.64
CA PHE A 71 -9.48 0.83 -5.14
C PHE A 71 -8.97 2.25 -5.41
N THR A 72 -8.25 2.86 -4.47
CA THR A 72 -7.77 4.24 -4.62
C THR A 72 -6.75 4.36 -5.77
N GLY A 73 -5.88 3.38 -5.97
CA GLY A 73 -4.94 3.32 -7.09
C GLY A 73 -5.64 3.24 -8.44
N VAL A 74 -6.58 2.30 -8.60
CA VAL A 74 -7.34 2.13 -9.85
C VAL A 74 -8.23 3.34 -10.13
N PHE A 75 -8.88 3.89 -9.10
CA PHE A 75 -9.69 5.10 -9.23
C PHE A 75 -8.84 6.28 -9.70
N LEU A 76 -7.66 6.49 -9.10
CA LEU A 76 -6.75 7.56 -9.48
C LEU A 76 -6.31 7.41 -10.93
N ALA A 77 -5.98 6.18 -11.35
CA ALA A 77 -5.59 5.87 -12.72
C ALA A 77 -6.72 6.15 -13.72
N LYS A 78 -7.96 5.75 -13.41
CA LYS A 78 -9.13 6.05 -14.25
C LYS A 78 -9.47 7.54 -14.28
N ALA A 79 -9.40 8.22 -13.14
CA ALA A 79 -9.70 9.63 -13.02
C ALA A 79 -8.75 10.49 -13.87
N ILE A 80 -7.45 10.18 -13.84
CA ILE A 80 -6.46 10.94 -14.61
C ILE A 80 -6.42 10.46 -16.06
N GLY A 81 -6.34 9.16 -16.29
CA GLY A 81 -6.12 8.58 -17.62
C GLY A 81 -7.34 8.62 -18.52
N PHE A 82 -8.55 8.46 -17.98
CA PHE A 82 -9.78 8.38 -18.76
C PHE A 82 -10.68 9.62 -18.62
N TRP A 83 -10.87 10.11 -17.39
CA TRP A 83 -11.69 11.32 -17.16
C TRP A 83 -10.93 12.63 -17.34
N GLY A 84 -9.61 12.59 -17.53
CA GLY A 84 -8.78 13.78 -17.75
C GLY A 84 -8.70 14.71 -16.54
N ILE A 85 -9.00 14.21 -15.33
CA ILE A 85 -8.92 15.00 -14.11
C ILE A 85 -7.45 15.28 -13.80
N SER A 86 -7.11 16.54 -13.54
CA SER A 86 -5.75 16.92 -13.16
C SER A 86 -5.30 16.18 -11.88
N PRO A 87 -4.07 15.64 -11.82
CA PRO A 87 -3.54 14.99 -10.62
C PRO A 87 -3.64 15.83 -9.35
N LEU A 88 -3.53 17.16 -9.46
CA LEU A 88 -3.65 18.09 -8.34
C LEU A 88 -5.02 18.06 -7.67
N VAL A 89 -6.07 17.71 -8.42
CA VAL A 89 -7.44 17.54 -7.90
C VAL A 89 -7.70 16.09 -7.52
N ALA A 90 -7.11 15.15 -8.26
CA ALA A 90 -7.31 13.73 -8.03
C ALA A 90 -6.67 13.24 -6.71
N PHE A 91 -5.49 13.76 -6.31
CA PHE A 91 -4.86 13.35 -5.05
C PHE A 91 -5.68 13.72 -3.80
N PRO A 92 -6.12 14.98 -3.62
CA PRO A 92 -6.95 15.32 -2.45
C PRO A 92 -8.26 14.55 -2.44
N LEU A 93 -8.88 14.35 -3.61
CA LEU A 93 -10.14 13.61 -3.72
C LEU A 93 -9.98 12.17 -3.21
N VAL A 94 -8.93 11.47 -3.64
CA VAL A 94 -8.64 10.11 -3.22
C VAL A 94 -8.32 10.01 -1.72
N LEU A 95 -7.58 10.99 -1.17
CA LEU A 95 -7.33 11.07 0.26
C LEU A 95 -8.63 11.25 1.05
N VAL A 96 -9.51 12.15 0.62
CA VAL A 96 -10.82 12.36 1.24
C VAL A 96 -11.67 11.09 1.18
N MET A 97 -11.70 10.39 0.06
CA MET A 97 -12.42 9.12 -0.07
C MET A 97 -11.87 8.04 0.88
N GLY A 98 -10.55 7.90 0.97
CA GLY A 98 -9.91 6.94 1.89
C GLY A 98 -10.21 7.27 3.35
N CYS A 99 -10.06 8.54 3.75
CA CYS A 99 -10.39 8.99 5.10
C CYS A 99 -11.89 8.82 5.42
N ALA A 100 -12.78 9.16 4.49
CA ALA A 100 -14.22 8.99 4.66
C ALA A 100 -14.59 7.52 4.83
N PHE A 101 -13.99 6.62 4.04
CA PHE A 101 -14.22 5.19 4.16
C PHE A 101 -13.69 4.63 5.48
N GLY A 102 -12.49 5.03 5.90
CA GLY A 102 -11.93 4.63 7.20
C GLY A 102 -12.79 5.14 8.37
N ALA A 103 -13.23 6.40 8.32
CA ALA A 103 -14.12 6.98 9.31
C ALA A 103 -15.48 6.27 9.35
N PHE A 104 -16.03 5.92 8.18
CA PHE A 104 -17.26 5.15 8.07
C PHE A 104 -17.11 3.76 8.71
N MET A 105 -16.01 3.05 8.46
CA MET A 105 -15.74 1.76 9.10
C MET A 105 -15.63 1.90 10.63
N GLY A 106 -14.90 2.91 11.11
CA GLY A 106 -14.81 3.21 12.53
C GLY A 106 -16.16 3.51 13.18
N LEU A 107 -16.99 4.31 12.50
CA LEU A 107 -18.36 4.64 12.93
C LEU A 107 -19.24 3.39 12.99
N LEU A 108 -19.17 2.49 12.01
CA LEU A 108 -19.94 1.25 12.03
C LEU A 108 -19.52 0.34 13.18
N ILE A 109 -18.22 0.21 13.44
CA ILE A 109 -17.70 -0.59 14.56
C ILE A 109 -18.23 -0.03 15.89
N ASP A 110 -18.16 1.28 16.07
CA ASP A 110 -18.61 1.91 17.32
C ASP A 110 -20.14 1.91 17.46
N ALA A 111 -20.89 2.20 16.40
CA ALA A 111 -22.35 2.31 16.45
C ALA A 111 -23.05 0.94 16.54
N LEU A 112 -22.60 -0.04 15.76
CA LEU A 112 -23.23 -1.37 15.69
C LEU A 112 -22.69 -2.34 16.75
N LYS A 113 -21.57 -2.00 17.41
CA LYS A 113 -20.89 -2.85 18.40
C LYS A 113 -20.53 -4.24 17.86
N ILE A 114 -20.30 -4.34 16.55
CA ILE A 114 -19.85 -5.56 15.86
C ILE A 114 -18.32 -5.60 15.93
N PRO A 115 -17.69 -6.78 16.12
CA PRO A 115 -16.23 -6.91 16.09
C PRO A 115 -15.59 -6.30 14.83
N ALA A 116 -14.51 -5.54 15.00
CA ALA A 116 -13.82 -4.81 13.93
C ALA A 116 -13.41 -5.69 12.74
N PHE A 117 -13.00 -6.93 13.01
CA PHE A 117 -12.65 -7.91 11.98
C PHE A 117 -13.81 -8.17 11.00
N ILE A 118 -15.06 -8.25 11.47
CA ILE A 118 -16.22 -8.55 10.61
C ILE A 118 -16.53 -7.36 9.70
N ILE A 119 -16.56 -6.15 10.28
CA ILE A 119 -16.83 -4.91 9.54
C ILE A 119 -15.74 -4.66 8.49
N THR A 120 -14.47 -4.82 8.85
CA THR A 120 -13.35 -4.58 7.93
C THR A 120 -13.21 -5.69 6.89
N LEU A 121 -13.57 -6.94 7.20
CA LEU A 121 -13.67 -8.02 6.21
C LEU A 121 -14.79 -7.74 5.19
N ALA A 122 -15.97 -7.31 5.64
CA ALA A 122 -17.04 -6.90 4.74
C ALA A 122 -16.63 -5.69 3.89
N GLY A 123 -15.96 -4.71 4.49
CA GLY A 123 -15.37 -3.55 3.82
C GLY A 123 -14.35 -3.93 2.74
N MET A 124 -13.49 -4.92 3.03
CA MET A 124 -12.55 -5.49 2.06
C MET A 124 -13.28 -6.02 0.83
N PHE A 125 -14.28 -6.89 1.01
CA PHE A 125 -15.03 -7.46 -0.11
C PHE A 125 -15.80 -6.40 -0.89
N PHE A 126 -16.40 -5.44 -0.20
CA PHE A 126 -17.11 -4.33 -0.82
C PHE A 126 -16.18 -3.52 -1.72
N LEU A 127 -15.07 -2.99 -1.20
CA LEU A 127 -14.15 -2.18 -2.00
C LEU A 127 -13.47 -2.98 -3.10
N ARG A 128 -13.20 -4.27 -2.85
CA ARG A 128 -12.67 -5.14 -3.89
C ARG A 128 -13.66 -5.31 -5.04
N GLY A 129 -14.94 -5.54 -4.74
CA GLY A 129 -16.00 -5.56 -5.75
C GLY A 129 -16.11 -4.24 -6.51
N VAL A 130 -16.11 -3.12 -5.80
CA VAL A 130 -16.13 -1.78 -6.41
C VAL A 130 -14.90 -1.55 -7.30
N SER A 131 -13.70 -1.98 -6.88
CA SER A 131 -12.48 -1.80 -7.68
C SER A 131 -12.58 -2.48 -9.05
N TYR A 132 -13.15 -3.69 -9.12
CA TYR A 132 -13.42 -4.37 -10.39
C TYR A 132 -14.45 -3.65 -11.25
N LEU A 133 -15.49 -3.03 -10.64
CA LEU A 133 -16.43 -2.18 -11.39
C LEU A 133 -15.78 -0.91 -11.95
N VAL A 134 -14.75 -0.39 -11.29
CA VAL A 134 -14.01 0.78 -11.77
C VAL A 134 -13.12 0.39 -12.95
N SER A 135 -12.28 -0.62 -12.81
CA SER A 135 -11.47 -1.15 -13.92
C SER A 135 -10.98 -2.55 -13.61
N GLU A 136 -11.05 -3.43 -14.60
CA GLU A 136 -10.40 -4.74 -14.56
C GLU A 136 -9.00 -4.69 -15.19
N GLU A 137 -8.71 -3.63 -15.96
CA GLU A 137 -7.45 -3.46 -16.68
C GLU A 137 -6.48 -2.53 -15.94
N SER A 138 -5.18 -2.75 -16.18
CA SER A 138 -4.12 -1.86 -15.74
C SER A 138 -4.11 -0.59 -16.58
N ILE A 139 -4.43 0.55 -15.95
CA ILE A 139 -4.45 1.86 -16.63
C ILE A 139 -3.12 2.58 -16.32
N PRO A 140 -2.25 2.81 -17.31
CA PRO A 140 -1.03 3.59 -17.10
C PRO A 140 -1.39 5.08 -16.93
N ILE A 141 -0.76 5.73 -15.96
CA ILE A 141 -0.89 7.17 -15.74
C ILE A 141 0.27 7.86 -16.43
N ASN A 142 0.00 8.61 -17.50
CA ASN A 142 1.00 9.42 -18.18
C ASN A 142 0.58 10.89 -18.12
N HIS A 143 1.16 11.64 -17.18
CA HIS A 143 0.83 13.05 -16.97
C HIS A 143 2.06 13.85 -16.51
N PRO A 144 2.33 15.06 -17.07
CA PRO A 144 3.55 15.84 -16.77
C PRO A 144 3.80 16.14 -15.28
N VAL A 145 2.72 16.26 -14.50
CA VAL A 145 2.79 16.46 -13.04
C VAL A 145 3.45 15.26 -12.35
N TYR A 146 3.20 14.02 -12.80
CA TYR A 146 3.86 12.84 -12.24
C TYR A 146 5.34 12.83 -12.57
N ASP A 147 5.72 13.21 -13.79
CA ASP A 147 7.14 13.32 -14.19
C ASP A 147 7.86 14.38 -13.36
N THR A 148 7.20 15.51 -13.11
CA THR A 148 7.73 16.59 -12.28
C THR A 148 7.93 16.13 -10.83
N LEU A 149 6.94 15.45 -10.24
CA LEU A 149 7.04 14.90 -8.89
C LEU A 149 8.12 13.82 -8.78
N SER A 150 8.23 12.96 -9.80
CA SER A 150 9.30 11.95 -9.87
C SER A 150 10.68 12.59 -9.99
N SER A 151 10.80 13.72 -10.68
CA SER A 151 12.07 14.45 -10.82
C SER A 151 12.54 15.11 -9.52
N LEU A 152 11.62 15.42 -8.60
CA LEU A 152 11.91 15.95 -7.27
C LEU A 152 12.39 14.88 -6.29
N ALA A 153 12.30 13.60 -6.63
CA ALA A 153 12.81 12.52 -5.81
C ALA A 153 14.32 12.67 -5.59
N TRP A 154 14.76 12.44 -4.35
CA TRP A 154 16.17 12.53 -3.99
C TRP A 154 16.96 11.39 -4.64
N LYS A 155 17.79 11.73 -5.64
CA LYS A 155 18.64 10.75 -6.32
C LYS A 155 19.95 10.58 -5.56
N ILE A 156 20.25 9.35 -5.17
CA ILE A 156 21.46 9.01 -4.44
C ILE A 156 22.65 8.97 -5.42
N PRO A 157 23.85 9.47 -5.04
CA PRO A 157 25.02 9.52 -5.92
C PRO A 157 25.45 8.16 -6.50
N ALA A 158 25.16 7.06 -5.80
CA ALA A 158 25.44 5.68 -6.23
C ALA A 158 24.35 5.08 -7.15
N GLY A 159 23.36 5.88 -7.55
CA GLY A 159 22.16 5.43 -8.27
C GLY A 159 21.09 4.91 -7.32
N GLY A 160 19.82 5.15 -7.68
CA GLY A 160 18.65 4.88 -6.83
C GLY A 160 17.92 6.18 -6.49
N ALA A 161 16.60 6.11 -6.38
CA ALA A 161 15.71 7.21 -6.00
C ALA A 161 14.74 6.75 -4.92
#